data_AF-A0A7Y2PLE2-F1
#
_entry.id   AF-A0A7Y2PLE2-F1
#
_cell.length_a   1.000
_cell.length_b   1.000
_cell.length_c   1.000
_cell.angle_alpha   90.00
_cell.angle_beta   90.00
_cell.angle_gamma   90.00
#
_symmetry.space_group_name_H-M   'P 1'
#
loop_
_entity.id
_entity.type
_entity.pdbx_description
1 polymer ?
#
loop_
_entity_poly.entity_id
_entity_poly.type
_entity_poly.pdbx_seq_one_letter_code
_entity_poly.pdbx_strand_id
1 'polypeptide(L)'
;CEFRLHPGGEFQRQETWRNAEHQGHHAALNLLGAGLPFNSIPGFWSDHYDWGLQTTGQISSAEPSASRATADGGFVLFYLDAGQRLLGACGWGMGNSIARDIKLCERLIACGTPLQVPALMDAGVSLKQLLRN
;
A
#
# COMPACT_ATOMS: atom_id res chain seq x y z
N CYS A 1 15.09 6.90 -13.12
CA CYS A 1 13.98 6.95 -12.14
C CYS A 1 13.04 5.77 -12.33
N GLU A 2 13.59 4.57 -12.56
CA GLU A 2 12.80 3.35 -12.72
C GLU A 2 13.30 2.35 -11.69
N PHE A 3 12.38 1.67 -11.01
CA PHE A 3 12.71 0.65 -10.03
C PHE A 3 11.71 -0.50 -10.08
N ARG A 4 12.12 -1.65 -9.55
CA ARG A 4 11.28 -2.83 -9.42
C ARG A 4 10.72 -2.90 -8.01
N LEU A 5 9.42 -3.20 -7.89
CA LEU A 5 8.73 -3.31 -6.59
C LEU A 5 9.09 -4.60 -5.83
N HIS A 6 9.51 -5.63 -6.58
CA HIS A 6 9.93 -6.93 -6.07
C HIS A 6 10.96 -7.51 -7.05
N PRO A 7 11.84 -8.44 -6.62
CA PRO A 7 12.97 -8.91 -7.44
C PRO A 7 12.60 -9.46 -8.82
N GLY A 8 11.38 -9.98 -8.99
CA GLY A 8 10.85 -10.49 -10.26
C GLY A 8 9.87 -9.56 -10.98
N GLY A 9 9.66 -8.33 -10.49
CA GLY A 9 8.73 -7.38 -11.08
C GLY A 9 9.33 -6.61 -12.26
N GLU A 10 8.45 -6.01 -13.06
CA GLU A 10 8.85 -5.09 -14.13
C GLU A 10 9.43 -3.79 -13.57
N PHE A 11 10.29 -3.12 -14.34
CA PHE A 11 10.72 -1.77 -14.02
C PHE A 11 9.57 -0.79 -14.19
N GLN A 12 9.42 0.12 -13.23
CA GLN A 12 8.35 1.09 -13.23
C GLN A 12 8.86 2.49 -12.95
N ARG A 13 8.35 3.47 -13.70
CA ARG A 13 8.54 4.90 -13.46
C ARG A 13 7.36 5.41 -12.64
N GLN A 14 7.61 5.77 -11.38
CA GLN A 14 6.58 6.27 -10.47
C GLN A 14 6.52 7.80 -10.52
N GLU A 15 5.33 8.34 -10.82
CA GLU A 15 5.07 9.78 -10.97
C GLU A 15 4.34 10.34 -9.74
N THR A 16 4.83 10.03 -8.55
CA THR A 16 4.19 10.47 -7.30
C THR A 16 5.10 11.37 -6.49
N TRP A 17 4.52 12.32 -5.75
CA TRP A 17 5.25 13.18 -4.82
C TRP A 17 6.09 12.34 -3.86
N ARG A 18 5.49 11.28 -3.29
CA ARG A 18 6.15 10.36 -2.34
C ARG A 18 7.36 9.67 -2.95
N ASN A 19 7.26 9.22 -4.21
CA ASN A 19 8.39 8.62 -4.90
C ASN A 19 9.54 9.60 -5.11
N ALA A 20 9.24 10.85 -5.48
CA ALA A 20 10.26 11.89 -5.68
C ALA A 20 11.01 12.17 -4.36
N GLU A 21 10.29 12.31 -3.25
CA GLU A 21 10.88 12.46 -1.92
C GLU A 21 11.77 11.26 -1.54
N HIS A 22 11.24 10.05 -1.64
CA HIS A 22 11.96 8.83 -1.25
C HIS A 22 13.21 8.57 -2.10
N GLN A 23 13.14 8.75 -3.43
CA GLN A 23 14.31 8.59 -4.30
C GLN A 23 15.37 9.66 -4.01
N GLY A 24 14.97 10.90 -3.75
CA GLY A 24 15.89 11.97 -3.35
C GLY A 24 16.64 11.63 -2.06
N HIS A 25 15.92 11.17 -1.04
CA HIS A 25 16.52 10.74 0.22
C HIS A 25 17.46 9.54 0.05
N HIS A 26 17.04 8.53 -0.71
CA HIS A 26 17.85 7.35 -1.00
C HIS A 26 19.14 7.68 -1.73
N ALA A 27 19.08 8.54 -2.76
CA ALA A 27 20.25 9.00 -3.49
C ALA A 27 21.24 9.72 -2.58
N ALA A 28 20.75 10.61 -1.69
CA ALA A 28 21.60 11.32 -0.74
C ALA A 28 22.31 10.37 0.24
N LEU A 29 21.60 9.40 0.82
CA LEU A 29 22.21 8.40 1.72
C LEU A 29 23.30 7.58 1.02
N ASN A 30 23.07 7.18 -0.22
CA ASN A 30 24.03 6.37 -0.96
C ASN A 30 25.24 7.19 -1.46
N LEU A 31 25.07 8.47 -1.78
CA LEU A 31 26.20 9.38 -2.02
C LEU A 31 27.08 9.53 -0.78
N LEU A 32 26.51 9.42 0.42
CA LEU A 32 27.22 9.42 1.71
C LEU A 32 27.76 8.03 2.11
N GLY A 33 27.68 7.03 1.23
CA GLY A 33 28.28 5.71 1.43
C GLY A 33 27.42 4.67 2.13
N ALA A 34 26.10 4.88 2.29
CA ALA A 34 25.23 3.94 2.98
C ALA A 34 25.04 2.59 2.24
N GLY A 35 25.17 2.55 0.91
CA GLY A 35 25.06 1.32 0.11
C GLY A 35 23.71 0.59 0.21
N LEU A 36 22.62 1.32 0.47
CA LEU A 36 21.29 0.76 0.73
C LEU A 36 20.55 0.43 -0.58
N PRO A 37 19.79 -0.67 -0.65
CA PRO A 37 18.86 -0.92 -1.76
C PRO A 37 17.67 0.04 -1.70
N PHE A 38 17.07 0.36 -2.86
CA PHE A 38 15.81 1.10 -2.89
C PHE A 38 14.64 0.11 -2.76
N ASN A 39 14.01 0.05 -1.60
CA ASN A 39 12.94 -0.90 -1.26
C ASN A 39 11.65 -0.19 -0.83
N SER A 40 11.47 1.05 -1.29
CA SER A 40 10.29 1.83 -0.91
C SER A 40 9.01 1.25 -1.52
N ILE A 41 7.97 1.15 -0.70
CA ILE A 41 6.64 0.74 -1.15
C ILE A 41 5.96 1.96 -1.81
N PRO A 42 5.51 1.84 -3.08
CA PRO A 42 4.80 2.92 -3.75
C PRO A 42 3.55 3.33 -2.99
N GLY A 43 3.21 4.60 -3.09
CA GLY A 43 1.94 5.11 -2.63
C GLY A 43 1.63 6.43 -3.29
N PHE A 44 0.34 6.73 -3.32
CA PHE A 44 -0.23 7.93 -3.90
C PHE A 44 -1.52 8.27 -3.16
N TRP A 45 -1.87 9.55 -3.13
CA TRP A 45 -3.16 10.02 -2.66
C TRP A 45 -3.72 11.06 -3.61
N SER A 46 -5.03 11.19 -3.63
CA SER A 46 -5.74 12.25 -4.31
C SER A 46 -6.90 12.73 -3.46
N ASP A 47 -7.10 14.04 -3.43
CA ASP A 47 -8.23 14.67 -2.75
C ASP A 47 -9.27 15.06 -3.80
N HIS A 48 -10.47 14.54 -3.64
CA HIS A 48 -11.62 14.70 -4.52
C HIS A 48 -12.76 15.34 -3.71
N TYR A 49 -12.81 16.66 -3.67
CA TYR A 49 -13.73 17.41 -2.80
C TYR A 49 -13.55 16.98 -1.32
N ASP A 50 -14.64 16.61 -0.66
CA ASP A 50 -14.61 16.12 0.72
C ASP A 50 -14.12 14.67 0.85
N TRP A 51 -13.76 13.99 -0.25
CA TRP A 51 -13.32 12.59 -0.26
C TRP A 51 -11.85 12.45 -0.58
N GLY A 52 -11.18 11.49 0.05
CA GLY A 52 -9.80 11.11 -0.20
C GLY A 52 -9.69 9.72 -0.80
N LEU A 53 -8.83 9.60 -1.82
CA LEU A 53 -8.31 8.35 -2.37
C LEU A 53 -6.88 8.15 -1.86
N GLN A 54 -6.55 6.98 -1.34
CA GLN A 54 -5.17 6.62 -1.00
C GLN A 54 -4.83 5.21 -1.44
N THR A 55 -3.60 5.04 -1.92
CA THR A 55 -3.10 3.76 -2.41
C THR A 55 -1.74 3.43 -1.79
N THR A 56 -1.48 2.14 -1.64
CA THR A 56 -0.15 1.63 -1.30
C THR A 56 0.11 0.32 -2.03
N GLY A 57 1.37 0.08 -2.41
CA GLY A 57 1.82 -1.13 -3.09
C GLY A 57 1.36 -1.22 -4.54
N GLN A 58 1.23 -2.44 -5.03
CA GLN A 58 0.85 -2.76 -6.40
C GLN A 58 -0.67 -2.96 -6.51
N ILE A 59 -1.31 -2.06 -7.24
CA ILE A 59 -2.72 -2.18 -7.60
C ILE A 59 -2.82 -2.91 -8.94
N SER A 60 -3.65 -3.95 -9.00
CA SER A 60 -3.91 -4.72 -10.22
C SER A 60 -5.11 -4.15 -10.98
N SER A 61 -5.16 -4.35 -12.30
CA SER A 61 -6.39 -4.14 -13.08
C SER A 61 -7.40 -5.28 -12.91
N ALA A 62 -7.01 -6.38 -12.27
CA ALA A 62 -7.90 -7.45 -11.88
C ALA A 62 -8.79 -7.04 -10.70
N GLU A 63 -9.87 -7.79 -10.48
CA GLU A 63 -10.74 -7.62 -9.32
C GLU A 63 -9.97 -7.74 -8.00
N PRO A 64 -10.32 -6.94 -6.98
CA PRO A 64 -9.69 -7.03 -5.67
C PRO A 64 -10.01 -8.38 -5.00
N SER A 65 -9.05 -8.92 -4.27
CA SER A 65 -9.20 -10.19 -3.54
C SER A 65 -10.15 -10.07 -2.35
N ALA A 66 -10.26 -8.88 -1.77
CA ALA A 66 -11.21 -8.56 -0.71
C ALA A 66 -11.62 -7.09 -0.80
N SER A 67 -12.84 -6.79 -0.35
CA SER A 67 -13.34 -5.43 -0.16
C SER A 67 -13.91 -5.30 1.25
N ARG A 68 -13.62 -4.17 1.91
CA ARG A 68 -14.10 -3.84 3.25
C ARG A 68 -14.77 -2.48 3.20
N ALA A 69 -16.06 -2.41 3.53
CA ALA A 69 -16.76 -1.15 3.71
C ALA A 69 -16.29 -0.45 5.00
N THR A 70 -16.22 0.88 4.97
CA THR A 70 -16.03 1.70 6.17
C THR A 70 -17.39 2.19 6.68
N ALA A 71 -17.47 2.61 7.95
CA ALA A 71 -18.72 3.04 8.56
C ALA A 71 -19.37 4.25 7.84
N ASP A 72 -18.55 5.11 7.24
CA ASP A 72 -18.98 6.38 6.64
C ASP A 72 -19.20 6.28 5.12
N GLY A 73 -19.50 5.08 4.61
CA GLY A 73 -19.80 4.85 3.19
C GLY A 73 -18.57 4.78 2.27
N GLY A 74 -17.37 4.75 2.84
CA GLY A 74 -16.13 4.47 2.11
C GLY A 74 -15.81 2.97 2.03
N PHE A 75 -14.63 2.65 1.50
CA PHE A 75 -14.17 1.27 1.40
C PHE A 75 -12.63 1.17 1.31
N VAL A 76 -12.12 -0.03 1.57
CA VAL A 76 -10.74 -0.45 1.30
C VAL A 76 -10.76 -1.72 0.45
N LEU A 77 -10.05 -1.68 -0.66
CA LEU A 77 -9.82 -2.80 -1.58
C LEU A 77 -8.43 -3.40 -1.30
N PHE A 78 -8.34 -4.73 -1.25
CA PHE A 78 -7.10 -5.45 -0.99
C PHE A 78 -6.75 -6.35 -2.18
N TYR A 79 -5.49 -6.33 -2.58
CA TYR A 79 -4.95 -7.13 -3.69
C TYR A 79 -3.92 -8.10 -3.13
N LEU A 80 -4.21 -9.40 -3.16
CA LEU A 80 -3.33 -10.46 -2.67
C LEU A 80 -2.61 -11.16 -3.83
N ASP A 81 -1.41 -11.67 -3.55
CA ASP A 81 -0.74 -12.64 -4.43
C ASP A 81 -1.32 -14.06 -4.27
N ALA A 82 -0.84 -15.01 -5.07
CA ALA A 82 -1.22 -16.42 -4.98
C ALA A 82 -0.86 -17.08 -3.62
N GLY A 83 0.08 -16.50 -2.87
CA GLY A 83 0.46 -16.91 -1.53
C GLY A 83 -0.35 -16.21 -0.43
N GLN A 84 -1.42 -15.49 -0.78
CA GLN A 84 -2.27 -14.71 0.11
C GLN A 84 -1.54 -13.56 0.84
N ARG A 85 -0.44 -13.05 0.30
CA ARG A 85 0.26 -11.88 0.85
C ARG A 85 -0.26 -10.61 0.19
N LEU A 86 -0.35 -9.53 0.96
CA LEU A 86 -0.81 -8.24 0.44
C LEU A 86 0.23 -7.67 -0.53
N LEU A 87 -0.19 -7.43 -1.77
CA LEU A 87 0.59 -6.72 -2.79
C LEU A 87 0.26 -5.23 -2.82
N GLY A 88 -1.01 -4.88 -2.60
CA GLY A 88 -1.46 -3.50 -2.61
C GLY A 88 -2.83 -3.31 -1.97
N ALA A 89 -3.13 -2.06 -1.64
CA ALA A 89 -4.43 -1.65 -1.13
C ALA A 89 -4.83 -0.26 -1.65
N CYS A 90 -6.13 -0.08 -1.88
CA CYS A 90 -6.73 1.17 -2.34
C CYS A 90 -7.90 1.53 -1.43
N GLY A 91 -7.91 2.74 -0.88
CA GLY A 91 -8.92 3.20 0.06
C GLY A 91 -9.60 4.46 -0.45
N TRP A 92 -10.92 4.52 -0.28
CA TRP A 92 -11.76 5.67 -0.58
C TRP A 92 -12.59 6.02 0.65
N GLY A 93 -12.57 7.27 1.10
CA GLY A 93 -13.32 7.68 2.28
C GLY A 93 -13.41 9.19 2.46
N MET A 94 -14.29 9.64 3.34
CA MET A 94 -14.44 11.07 3.66
C MET A 94 -13.15 11.61 4.29
N GLY A 95 -12.66 12.74 3.77
CA GLY A 95 -11.41 13.39 4.16
C GLY A 95 -10.25 12.40 4.26
N ASN A 96 -9.63 12.34 5.44
CA ASN A 96 -8.48 11.47 5.70
C ASN A 96 -8.84 10.19 6.48
N SER A 97 -10.12 9.79 6.49
CA SER A 97 -10.62 8.65 7.29
C SER A 97 -9.91 7.33 6.99
N ILE A 98 -9.50 7.10 5.73
CA ILE A 98 -8.86 5.85 5.29
C ILE A 98 -7.33 5.80 5.52
N ALA A 99 -6.67 6.90 5.93
CA ALA A 99 -5.21 6.94 6.00
C ALA A 99 -4.61 5.93 6.98
N ARG A 100 -5.32 5.69 8.09
CA ARG A 100 -4.87 4.72 9.09
C ARG A 100 -4.85 3.31 8.48
N ASP A 101 -5.89 2.94 7.74
CA ASP A 101 -5.99 1.62 7.13
C ASP A 101 -4.94 1.43 6.05
N ILE A 102 -4.72 2.43 5.20
CA ILE A 102 -3.66 2.39 4.16
C ILE A 102 -2.27 2.30 4.79
N LYS A 103 -1.99 3.04 5.87
CA LYS A 103 -0.73 2.91 6.60
C LYS A 103 -0.53 1.52 7.22
N LEU A 104 -1.60 0.88 7.68
CA LEU A 104 -1.53 -0.51 8.17
C LEU A 104 -1.33 -1.51 7.02
N CYS A 105 -1.94 -1.26 5.86
CA CYS A 105 -1.73 -2.06 4.65
C CYS A 105 -0.28 -1.97 4.16
N GLU A 106 0.34 -0.79 4.17
CA GLU A 106 1.76 -0.63 3.82
C GLU A 106 2.65 -1.49 4.72
N ARG A 107 2.35 -1.55 6.02
CA ARG A 107 3.08 -2.42 6.96
C ARG A 107 2.82 -3.90 6.68
N LEU A 108 1.60 -4.28 6.32
CA LEU A 108 1.28 -5.67 5.96
C LEU A 108 2.02 -6.11 4.70
N ILE A 109 2.14 -5.23 3.69
CA ILE A 109 2.96 -5.44 2.50
C ILE A 109 4.42 -5.62 2.89
N ALA A 110 4.96 -4.75 3.75
CA ALA A 110 6.35 -4.84 4.21
C ALA A 110 6.64 -6.13 4.99
N CYS A 111 5.67 -6.63 5.78
CA CYS A 111 5.80 -7.88 6.53
C CYS A 111 5.70 -9.12 5.62
N GLY A 112 4.89 -9.07 4.56
CA GLY A 112 4.70 -10.20 3.65
C GLY A 112 4.04 -11.43 4.30
N THR A 113 3.28 -11.25 5.38
CA THR A 113 2.58 -12.33 6.06
C THR A 113 1.35 -12.78 5.25
N PRO A 114 1.07 -14.08 5.11
CA PRO A 114 -0.17 -14.57 4.51
C PRO A 114 -1.42 -14.11 5.29
N LEU A 115 -2.47 -13.72 4.56
CA LEU A 115 -3.70 -13.13 5.09
C LEU A 115 -4.93 -13.93 4.68
N GLN A 116 -5.89 -14.06 5.58
CA GLN A 116 -7.16 -14.70 5.28
C GLN A 116 -8.15 -13.67 4.72
N VAL A 117 -8.69 -13.93 3.53
CA VAL A 117 -9.69 -13.06 2.87
C VAL A 117 -10.88 -12.71 3.79
N PRO A 118 -11.49 -13.66 4.52
CA PRO A 118 -12.59 -13.32 5.45
C PRO A 118 -12.20 -12.30 6.52
N ALA A 119 -10.98 -12.38 7.05
CA ALA A 119 -10.49 -11.42 8.05
C ALA A 119 -10.23 -10.03 7.45
N LEU A 120 -9.91 -9.96 6.15
CA LEU A 120 -9.78 -8.68 5.43
C LEU A 120 -11.13 -8.04 5.15
N MET A 121 -12.18 -8.83 4.91
CA MET A 121 -13.53 -8.31 4.67
C MET A 121 -14.22 -7.85 5.97
N ASP A 122 -13.91 -8.48 7.10
CA ASP A 122 -14.53 -8.18 8.39
C ASP A 122 -14.02 -6.86 8.99
N ALA A 123 -14.91 -5.87 9.08
CA ALA A 123 -14.62 -4.58 9.71
C ALA A 123 -14.40 -4.67 11.24
N GLY A 124 -14.87 -5.74 11.89
CA GLY A 124 -14.62 -6.03 13.30
C GLY A 124 -13.19 -6.51 13.59
N VAL A 125 -12.48 -6.99 12.56
CA VAL A 125 -11.07 -7.41 12.67
C VAL A 125 -10.15 -6.24 12.38
N SER A 126 -9.34 -5.85 13.37
CA SER A 126 -8.37 -4.78 13.21
C SER A 126 -7.23 -5.22 12.30
N LEU A 127 -6.91 -4.43 11.28
CA LEU A 127 -5.72 -4.66 10.43
C LEU A 127 -4.42 -4.72 11.25
N LYS A 128 -4.38 -4.07 12.42
CA LYS A 128 -3.23 -4.13 13.34
C LYS A 128 -3.08 -5.52 13.99
N GLN A 129 -4.16 -6.26 14.21
CA GLN A 129 -4.10 -7.63 14.72
C GLN A 129 -3.47 -8.56 13.70
N LEU A 130 -3.74 -8.34 12.40
CA LEU A 130 -3.16 -9.12 11.31
C LEU A 130 -1.63 -8.98 11.18
N LEU A 131 -1.04 -7.91 11.74
CA LEU A 131 0.42 -7.71 11.81
C LEU A 131 1.13 -8.54 12.89
N ARG A 132 0.39 -9.19 13.80
CA ARG A 132 0.94 -9.91 14.96
C ARG A 132 0.94 -11.44 14.81
N ASN A 133 0.47 -11.94 13.67
CA ASN A 133 0.41 -13.37 13.38
C ASN A 133 1.70 -13.87 12.76
#